data_AF-A0A914XYG7-F1
#
_entry.id   AF-A0A914XYG7-F1
#
_cell.length_a   1.000
_cell.length_b   1.000
_cell.length_c   1.000
_cell.angle_alpha   90.00
_cell.angle_beta   90.00
_cell.angle_gamma   90.00
#
_symmetry.space_group_name_H-M   'P 1'
#
loop_
_entity.id
_entity.type
_entity.pdbx_description
1 polymer ?
#
loop_
_entity_poly.entity_id
_entity_poly.type
_entity_poly.pdbx_seq_one_letter_code
_entity_poly.pdbx_strand_id
1 'polypeptide(L)'
;MLTPLLRGRVSCFGSPYCFPLAFGVPGVLMLVAFFIFLSGWKFYKITPAGKGNVVWKVLKCIVFALKGKLGAVLKRQDKAAHWVDYASPQYSDPLIAGVKSLLAVSLLFVPVVFFWALFDQQGSTWVLQVIFLQ
;
A
#
# COMPACT_ATOMS: atom_id res chain seq x y z
N MET A 1 22.61 -2.46 -6.39
CA MET A 1 23.60 -2.31 -7.48
C MET A 1 24.45 -1.02 -7.39
N LEU A 2 24.38 -0.21 -6.31
CA LEU A 2 25.22 0.99 -6.17
C LEU A 2 26.43 0.81 -5.23
N THR A 3 26.33 -0.15 -4.30
CA THR A 3 27.35 -0.51 -3.32
C THR A 3 28.70 -0.98 -3.89
N PRO A 4 28.81 -1.70 -5.02
CA PRO A 4 30.11 -2.10 -5.54
C PRO A 4 30.89 -0.94 -6.21
N LEU A 5 30.20 0.10 -6.70
CA LEU A 5 30.83 1.28 -7.33
C LEU A 5 31.38 2.29 -6.31
N LEU A 6 30.71 2.44 -5.17
CA LEU A 6 31.13 3.33 -4.07
C LEU A 6 32.34 2.79 -3.29
N ARG A 7 32.52 1.47 -3.23
CA ARG A 7 33.63 0.83 -2.51
C ARG A 7 35.00 1.01 -3.17
N GLY A 8 35.06 1.19 -4.49
CA GLY A 8 36.32 1.24 -5.26
C GLY A 8 36.84 2.63 -5.64
N ARG A 9 36.15 3.73 -5.28
CA ARG A 9 36.48 5.09 -5.74
C ARG A 9 36.88 6.07 -4.62
N VAL A 10 36.77 5.69 -3.35
CA VAL A 10 37.17 6.53 -2.20
C VAL A 10 37.95 5.72 -1.16
N SER A 11 39.25 6.00 -1.04
CA SER A 11 40.10 5.47 0.02
C SER A 11 39.93 6.32 1.27
N CYS A 12 39.43 5.74 2.36
CA CYS A 12 39.25 6.44 3.63
C CYS A 12 40.26 5.90 4.65
N PHE A 13 40.97 6.79 5.36
CA PHE A 13 41.91 6.44 6.44
C PHE A 13 42.98 5.41 6.03
N GLY A 14 43.51 5.48 4.80
CA GLY A 14 44.56 4.57 4.33
C GLY A 14 44.13 3.11 4.12
N SER A 15 42.84 2.80 4.22
CA SER A 15 42.26 1.49 3.93
C SER A 15 41.61 1.47 2.53
N PRO A 16 41.72 0.36 1.78
CA PRO A 16 41.08 0.20 0.46
C PRO A 16 39.54 0.14 0.54
N TYR A 17 38.94 0.08 1.74
CA TYR A 17 37.49 0.01 1.94
C TYR A 17 36.98 1.10 2.87
N CYS A 18 36.13 2.02 2.36
CA CYS A 18 35.53 3.08 3.16
C CYS A 18 34.28 2.61 3.93
N PHE A 19 34.49 1.85 5.01
CA PHE A 19 33.43 1.37 5.91
C PHE A 19 32.71 2.52 6.66
N PRO A 20 33.39 3.55 7.21
CA PRO A 20 32.72 4.62 7.95
C PRO A 20 31.75 5.47 7.13
N LEU A 21 32.00 5.67 5.83
CA LEU A 21 31.10 6.42 4.96
C LEU A 21 29.83 5.62 4.65
N ALA A 22 29.96 4.31 4.46
CA ALA A 22 28.83 3.43 4.15
C ALA A 22 27.79 3.38 5.28
N PHE A 23 28.22 3.46 6.54
CA PHE A 23 27.34 3.49 7.71
C PHE A 23 27.06 4.91 8.22
N GLY A 24 27.96 5.86 7.99
CA GLY A 24 27.81 7.26 8.37
C GLY A 24 26.75 7.99 7.56
N VAL A 25 26.66 7.73 6.25
CA VAL A 25 25.65 8.38 5.39
C VAL A 25 24.21 8.05 5.84
N PRO A 26 23.82 6.77 6.05
CA PRO A 26 22.52 6.44 6.63
C PRO A 26 22.31 7.02 8.03
N GLY A 27 23.34 7.03 8.88
CA GLY A 27 23.26 7.57 10.25
C GLY A 27 22.97 9.07 10.29
N VAL A 28 23.68 9.85 9.47
CA VAL A 28 23.43 11.30 9.33
C VAL A 28 22.05 11.56 8.73
N LEU A 29 21.64 10.80 7.69
CA LEU A 29 20.30 10.90 7.13
C LEU A 29 19.21 10.62 8.17
N MET A 30 19.40 9.61 9.03
CA MET A 30 18.47 9.31 10.12
C MET A 30 18.37 10.43 11.15
N LEU A 31 19.50 11.04 11.54
CA LEU A 31 19.52 12.17 12.47
C LEU A 31 18.76 13.38 11.89
N VAL A 32 19.00 13.70 10.62
CA VAL A 32 18.30 14.80 9.93
C VAL A 32 16.79 14.52 9.89
N ALA A 33 16.38 13.31 9.50
CA ALA A 33 14.98 12.92 9.47
C ALA A 33 14.32 13.06 10.87
N PHE A 34 15.00 12.61 11.91
CA PHE A 34 14.52 12.72 13.30
C PHE A 34 14.24 14.18 13.69
N PHE A 35 15.15 15.11 13.41
CA PHE A 35 14.93 16.53 13.72
C PHE A 35 13.76 17.14 12.93
N ILE A 36 13.58 16.75 11.67
CA ILE A 36 12.43 17.18 10.85
C ILE A 36 11.12 16.70 11.48
N PHE A 37 11.05 15.43 11.87
CA PHE A 37 9.85 14.87 12.53
C PHE A 37 9.56 15.54 13.88
N LEU A 38 10.59 15.84 14.69
CA LEU A 38 10.43 16.58 15.94
C LEU A 38 9.85 17.98 15.71
N SER A 39 10.37 18.70 14.72
CA SER A 39 9.88 20.04 14.36
C SER A 39 8.41 20.01 13.90
N GLY A 40 8.01 18.96 13.17
CA GLY A 40 6.64 18.75 12.69
C GLY A 40 5.62 18.37 13.76
N TRP A 41 6.04 17.98 14.98
CA TRP A 41 5.12 17.47 16.00
C TRP A 41 4.07 18.51 16.44
N LYS A 42 4.40 19.81 16.45
CA LYS A 42 3.41 20.85 16.79
C LYS A 42 2.24 20.95 15.81
N PHE A 43 2.41 20.49 14.58
CA PHE A 43 1.37 20.48 13.55
C PHE A 43 0.59 19.15 13.51
N TYR A 44 0.92 18.20 14.40
CA TYR A 44 0.27 16.90 14.41
C TYR A 44 -1.13 16.99 15.07
N LYS A 45 -2.17 17.00 14.24
CA LYS A 45 -3.56 16.94 14.71
C LYS A 45 -3.94 15.49 14.99
N ILE A 46 -4.04 15.14 16.28
CA ILE A 46 -4.58 13.84 16.72
C ILE A 46 -6.09 13.82 16.43
N THR A 47 -6.48 13.12 15.38
CA THR A 47 -7.88 12.69 15.22
C THR A 47 -8.10 11.44 16.07
N PRO A 48 -9.16 11.38 16.88
CA PRO A 48 -9.43 10.20 17.70
C PRO A 48 -9.59 8.97 16.81
N ALA A 49 -8.89 7.88 17.16
CA ALA A 49 -9.05 6.60 16.47
C ALA A 49 -10.54 6.19 16.54
N GLY A 50 -11.15 5.97 15.37
CA GLY A 50 -12.55 5.58 15.28
C GLY A 50 -12.80 4.34 16.14
N LYS A 51 -13.74 4.44 17.10
CA LYS A 51 -14.08 3.33 18.01
C LYS A 51 -14.55 2.11 17.19
N GLY A 52 -13.80 1.01 17.28
CA GLY A 52 -14.13 -0.32 16.72
C GLY A 52 -13.40 -0.70 15.42
N ASN A 53 -13.42 -1.99 15.08
CA ASN A 53 -12.72 -2.55 13.91
C ASN A 53 -13.29 -1.99 12.59
N VAL A 54 -12.56 -1.06 11.97
CA VAL A 54 -12.97 -0.36 10.75
C VAL A 54 -13.15 -1.33 9.57
N VAL A 55 -12.28 -2.34 9.47
CA VAL A 55 -12.36 -3.37 8.43
C VAL A 55 -13.70 -4.10 8.49
N TRP A 56 -14.16 -4.43 9.70
CA TRP A 56 -15.43 -5.11 9.88
C TRP A 56 -16.63 -4.24 9.52
N LYS A 57 -16.57 -2.92 9.80
CA LYS A 57 -17.59 -1.96 9.37
C LYS A 57 -17.68 -1.88 7.84
N VAL A 58 -16.53 -1.81 7.17
CA VAL A 58 -16.45 -1.78 5.70
C VAL A 58 -17.01 -3.07 5.10
N LEU A 59 -16.61 -4.24 5.60
CA LEU A 59 -17.13 -5.53 5.12
C LEU A 59 -18.64 -5.64 5.29
N LYS A 60 -19.18 -5.28 6.47
CA LYS A 60 -20.62 -5.27 6.70
C LYS A 60 -21.35 -4.29 5.79
N CYS A 61 -20.79 -3.11 5.54
CA CYS A 61 -21.34 -2.12 4.61
C CYS A 61 -21.43 -2.69 3.18
N ILE A 62 -20.38 -3.35 2.69
CA ILE A 62 -20.36 -3.96 1.35
C ILE A 62 -21.41 -5.09 1.25
N VAL A 63 -21.46 -5.99 2.25
CA VAL A 63 -22.43 -7.09 2.27
C VAL A 63 -23.86 -6.56 2.32
N PHE A 64 -24.12 -5.53 3.13
CA PHE A 64 -25.43 -4.90 3.22
C PHE A 64 -25.83 -4.23 1.89
N ALA A 65 -24.93 -3.46 1.27
CA ALA A 65 -25.16 -2.87 -0.04
C ALA A 65 -25.47 -3.92 -1.12
N LEU A 66 -24.72 -5.03 -1.13
CA LEU A 66 -24.96 -6.13 -2.07
C LEU A 66 -26.31 -6.80 -1.87
N LYS A 67 -26.71 -7.07 -0.62
CA LYS A 67 -28.03 -7.62 -0.30
C LYS A 67 -29.16 -6.66 -0.70
N GLY A 68 -29.00 -5.37 -0.41
CA GLY A 68 -29.94 -4.33 -0.82
C GLY A 68 -30.09 -4.24 -2.34
N LYS A 69 -28.97 -4.26 -3.07
CA LYS A 69 -28.95 -4.29 -4.53
C LYS A 69 -29.64 -5.54 -5.07
N LEU A 70 -29.32 -6.72 -4.55
CA LEU A 70 -29.90 -7.98 -5.01
C LEU A 70 -31.42 -8.00 -4.81
N GLY A 71 -31.90 -7.51 -3.66
CA GLY A 71 -33.33 -7.37 -3.39
C GLY A 71 -34.03 -6.34 -4.29
N ALA A 72 -33.37 -5.24 -4.61
CA ALA A 72 -33.90 -4.21 -5.52
C ALA A 72 -33.98 -4.68 -6.97
N VAL A 73 -32.96 -5.43 -7.43
CA VAL A 73 -32.93 -6.07 -8.75
C VAL A 73 -34.03 -7.13 -8.86
N LEU A 74 -34.21 -7.95 -7.82
CA LEU A 74 -35.28 -8.95 -7.78
C LEU A 74 -36.68 -8.32 -7.84
N LYS A 75 -36.86 -7.16 -7.20
CA LYS A 75 -38.11 -6.37 -7.24
C LYS A 75 -38.22 -5.46 -8.48
N ARG A 76 -37.25 -5.49 -9.40
CA ARG A 76 -37.13 -4.59 -10.57
C ARG A 76 -37.32 -3.11 -10.25
N GLN A 77 -36.88 -2.66 -9.07
CA GLN A 77 -36.91 -1.26 -8.66
C GLN A 77 -35.50 -0.77 -8.38
N ASP A 78 -34.70 -0.59 -9.44
CA ASP A 78 -33.37 -0.01 -9.31
C ASP A 78 -33.46 1.52 -9.42
N LYS A 79 -33.31 2.21 -8.29
CA LYS A 79 -33.44 3.68 -8.20
C LYS A 79 -32.12 4.38 -7.86
N ALA A 80 -31.07 3.63 -7.52
CA ALA A 80 -29.81 4.18 -7.03
C ALA A 80 -28.78 4.32 -8.16
N ALA A 81 -28.06 5.45 -8.20
CA ALA A 81 -27.02 5.70 -9.21
C ALA A 81 -25.79 4.78 -9.06
N HIS A 82 -25.42 4.44 -7.81
CA HIS A 82 -24.33 3.51 -7.53
C HIS A 82 -24.80 2.40 -6.59
N TRP A 83 -24.37 1.17 -6.82
CA TRP A 83 -24.81 0.00 -6.04
C TRP A 83 -24.43 0.03 -4.56
N VAL A 84 -23.42 0.81 -4.18
CA VAL A 84 -23.03 1.00 -2.76
C VAL A 84 -24.01 1.93 -2.03
N ASP A 85 -24.82 2.72 -2.74
CA ASP A 85 -25.77 3.68 -2.14
C ASP A 85 -26.96 2.99 -1.45
N TYR A 86 -27.17 1.70 -1.74
CA TYR A 86 -28.10 0.85 -0.99
C TYR A 86 -27.74 0.72 0.50
N ALA A 87 -26.52 1.11 0.91
CA ALA A 87 -26.10 1.16 2.32
C ALA A 87 -26.41 2.50 3.04
N SER A 88 -26.91 3.52 2.34
CA SER A 88 -27.29 4.81 2.92
C SER A 88 -28.22 4.76 4.16
N PRO A 89 -29.19 3.84 4.32
CA PRO A 89 -30.06 3.86 5.51
C PRO A 89 -29.38 3.46 6.82
N GLN A 90 -28.21 2.80 6.76
CA GLN A 90 -27.55 2.24 7.96
C GLN A 90 -26.13 2.79 8.18
N TYR A 91 -25.53 3.43 7.18
CA TYR A 91 -24.14 3.87 7.19
C TYR A 91 -24.02 5.34 6.79
N SER A 92 -22.99 6.02 7.31
CA SER A 92 -22.77 7.44 7.06
C SER A 92 -22.19 7.70 5.66
N ASP A 93 -22.56 8.84 5.06
CA ASP A 93 -22.05 9.29 3.75
C ASP A 93 -20.52 9.26 3.59
N PRO A 94 -19.71 9.74 4.56
CA PRO A 94 -18.24 9.66 4.44
C PRO A 94 -17.72 8.22 4.41
N LEU A 95 -18.38 7.29 5.10
CA LEU A 95 -18.01 5.88 5.05
C LEU A 95 -18.33 5.29 3.68
N ILE A 96 -19.51 5.61 3.13
CA ILE A 96 -19.95 5.14 1.81
C ILE A 96 -19.02 5.68 0.71
N ALA A 97 -18.68 6.98 0.76
CA ALA A 97 -17.70 7.58 -0.15
C ALA A 97 -16.33 6.91 -0.03
N GLY A 98 -15.88 6.63 1.20
CA GLY A 98 -14.64 5.88 1.44
C GLY A 98 -14.66 4.48 0.85
N VAL A 99 -15.77 3.74 0.99
CA VAL A 99 -15.94 2.40 0.40
C VAL A 99 -15.95 2.45 -1.13
N LYS A 100 -16.60 3.45 -1.74
CA LYS A 100 -16.57 3.65 -3.20
C LYS A 100 -15.14 3.85 -3.71
N SER A 101 -14.40 4.76 -3.09
CA SER A 101 -13.00 5.02 -3.44
C SER A 101 -12.12 3.79 -3.22
N LEU A 102 -12.31 3.07 -2.11
CA LEU A 102 -11.55 1.85 -1.80
C LEU A 102 -11.77 0.75 -2.85
N LEU A 103 -13.00 0.56 -3.31
CA LEU A 103 -13.31 -0.42 -4.36
C LEU A 103 -12.74 0.00 -5.73
N ALA A 104 -12.80 1.28 -6.06
CA ALA A 104 -12.20 1.82 -7.29
C ALA A 104 -10.66 1.66 -7.29
N VAL A 105 -10.02 1.99 -6.16
CA VAL A 105 -8.58 1.81 -6.00
C VAL A 105 -8.20 0.33 -6.02
N SER A 106 -8.95 -0.54 -5.32
CA SER A 106 -8.73 -1.98 -5.36
C SER A 106 -8.73 -2.52 -6.80
N LEU A 107 -9.68 -2.07 -7.63
CA LEU A 107 -9.74 -2.42 -9.05
C LEU A 107 -8.53 -1.93 -9.84
N LEU A 108 -8.05 -0.70 -9.57
CA LEU A 108 -6.85 -0.14 -10.19
C LEU A 108 -5.60 -0.97 -9.88
N PHE A 109 -5.51 -1.55 -8.68
CA PHE A 109 -4.36 -2.35 -8.25
C PHE A 109 -4.37 -3.79 -8.75
N VAL A 110 -5.47 -4.28 -9.33
CA VAL A 110 -5.57 -5.66 -9.84
C VAL A 110 -4.45 -6.02 -10.83
N PRO A 111 -4.14 -5.21 -11.88
CA PRO A 111 -3.06 -5.51 -12.82
C PRO A 111 -1.68 -5.57 -12.16
N VAL A 112 -1.46 -4.80 -11.09
CA VAL A 112 -0.18 -4.79 -10.36
C VAL A 112 0.02 -6.12 -9.63
N VAL A 113 -1.02 -6.63 -8.98
CA VAL A 113 -0.96 -7.95 -8.33
C VAL A 113 -0.67 -9.05 -9.35
N PHE A 114 -1.34 -9.02 -10.50
CA PHE A 114 -1.09 -9.98 -11.58
C PHE A 114 0.31 -9.86 -12.17
N PHE A 115 0.79 -8.63 -12.39
CA PHE A 115 2.15 -8.38 -12.86
C PHE A 115 3.18 -9.02 -11.92
N TRP A 116 3.09 -8.76 -10.61
CA TRP A 116 4.02 -9.33 -9.63
C TRP A 116 3.90 -10.85 -9.54
N ALA A 117 2.69 -11.40 -9.59
CA ALA A 117 2.48 -12.85 -9.61
C ALA A 117 3.12 -13.54 -10.83
N LEU A 118 3.05 -12.91 -12.01
CA LEU A 118 3.67 -13.43 -13.24
C LEU A 118 5.18 -13.19 -13.29
N PHE A 119 5.65 -12.04 -12.80
CA PHE A 119 7.08 -11.73 -12.73
C PHE A 119 7.83 -12.71 -11.82
N ASP A 120 7.25 -13.04 -10.66
CA ASP A 120 7.83 -14.01 -9.72
C ASP A 120 7.96 -15.41 -10.34
N GLN A 121 7.00 -15.80 -11.20
CA GLN A 121 7.08 -17.06 -11.95
C GLN A 121 8.26 -17.10 -12.93
N GLN A 122 8.65 -15.96 -13.52
CA GLN A 122 9.77 -15.93 -14.47
C GLN A 122 11.12 -16.25 -13.82
N GLY A 123 11.31 -15.98 -12.53
CA GLY A 123 12.55 -16.33 -11.83
C GLY A 123 12.93 -17.81 -11.90
N SER A 124 11.93 -18.69 -12.03
CA SER A 124 12.12 -20.15 -12.11
C SER A 124 12.75 -20.61 -13.43
N THR A 125 12.46 -19.93 -14.54
CA THR A 125 12.91 -20.34 -15.88
C THR A 125 14.40 -20.01 -16.10
N TRP A 126 14.87 -18.87 -15.57
CA TRP A 126 16.28 -18.49 -15.64
C TRP A 126 17.17 -19.42 -14.80
N VAL A 127 16.69 -19.87 -13.62
CA VAL A 127 17.42 -20.85 -12.80
C VAL A 127 17.52 -22.20 -13.50
N LEU A 128 16.44 -22.67 -14.13
CA LEU A 128 16.47 -23.92 -14.90
C LEU A 128 17.36 -23.85 -16.14
N GLN A 129 17.39 -22.72 -16.87
CA GLN A 129 18.33 -22.53 -17.99
C GLN A 129 19.80 -22.52 -17.55
N VAL A 130 20.11 -21.95 -16.38
CA VAL A 130 21.48 -21.94 -15.86
C VAL A 130 21.94 -23.33 -15.40
N ILE A 131 21.03 -24.15 -14.86
CA ILE A 131 21.36 -25.52 -14.42
C ILE A 131 21.54 -26.49 -15.61
N PHE A 132 20.79 -26.31 -16.71
CA PHE A 132 20.84 -27.22 -17.87
C PHE A 132 21.98 -26.92 -18.87
N LEU A 133 22.63 -25.75 -18.75
CA LEU A 133 23.78 -25.33 -19.57
C LEU A 133 25.14 -25.70 -18.93
N GLN A 134 25.15 -26.51 -17.87
CA GLN A 134 26.36 -27.03 -17.21
C GLN A 134 26.36 -28.55 -17.20
#